data_AF-A0A8H4H1Z9-F1
#
_entry.id   AF-A0A8H4H1Z9-F1
#
_cell.length_a   1.000
_cell.length_b   1.000
_cell.length_c   1.000
_cell.angle_alpha   90.00
_cell.angle_beta   90.00
_cell.angle_gamma   90.00
#
_symmetry.space_group_name_H-M   'P 1'
#
loop_
_entity.id
_entity.type
_entity.pdbx_description
1 polymer ?
#
loop_
_entity_poly.entity_id
_entity_poly.type
_entity_poly.pdbx_seq_one_letter_code
_entity_poly.pdbx_strand_id
1 'polypeptide(L)'
;MSSIQVGLAVGNGTGTELAAVFERVIQSLAAPYNVTVTFLRSPRIYNSYSSLLAINDTDAVTEETLADAAHYRQFCKEAVSCGVRTIFRTSISAQALYLVREQLQAIKVEHFVLSPTSSILLVRDQAQGFYSGTNSVNTTKDAVSRTAHFSKAVFTRILSYALARANQLWGRVNSVTMVYKFHLFDGLFHTWATEWERTFGVTIRFVQGDTMNRDLLAFGVSGHNLLIAGNEYADIMQTILLDRFGLGAQESACAQNVYLRPDVQGLSEYQTAHGSADDLVGKGVVNPTATIRAAAAVLEDQAGCAGVKQRADCVLGDLGARSFGTPDQGGTATTERFVEAFMQGLNQPLDRHNSETSGYPGKRTAVVVVDFQNDFVTQYKNQSAMARVAANIPRVVEWARQARIEVVFVRFLGDEQFQGPSWRYRNETQGRRPWCVQGTWGAEVFGSVTVQAGERVFDKKAKFDPFLTEEFAQYIAARGFEELVVVGLYTDVCVDATVRGAFQRGLWTTLVSECTAALHFSEEHMLAYMQRVYGSEVVKVDDLLATGKENSPVSSSG
;
A
#
# COMPACT_ATOMS: atom_id res chain seq x y z
N MET A 1 -6.57 -6.24 -34.19
CA MET A 1 -5.67 -5.45 -33.33
C MET A 1 -6.50 -4.33 -32.72
N SER A 2 -6.51 -4.23 -31.40
CA SER A 2 -7.11 -3.08 -30.72
C SER A 2 -6.17 -1.88 -30.86
N SER A 3 -6.70 -0.68 -31.02
CA SER A 3 -5.91 0.55 -31.17
C SER A 3 -6.42 1.58 -30.18
N ILE A 4 -5.52 2.22 -29.44
CA ILE A 4 -5.83 3.37 -28.59
C ILE A 4 -5.02 4.59 -29.05
N GLN A 5 -5.62 5.77 -28.87
CA GLN A 5 -4.93 7.04 -29.04
C GLN A 5 -4.83 7.74 -27.68
N VAL A 6 -3.61 8.16 -27.32
CA VAL A 6 -3.29 8.81 -26.05
C VAL A 6 -2.86 10.24 -26.31
N GLY A 7 -3.48 11.20 -25.64
CA GLY A 7 -3.04 12.59 -25.69
C GLY A 7 -1.74 12.76 -24.90
N LEU A 8 -0.82 13.59 -25.37
CA LEU A 8 0.47 13.81 -24.73
C LEU A 8 0.74 15.29 -24.54
N ALA A 9 0.77 15.74 -23.28
CA ALA A 9 1.08 17.11 -22.90
C ALA A 9 2.37 17.17 -22.08
N VAL A 10 3.34 17.95 -22.54
CA VAL A 10 4.69 17.95 -21.99
C VAL A 10 4.99 19.32 -21.40
N GLY A 11 5.39 19.37 -20.13
CA GLY A 11 5.95 20.58 -19.55
C GLY A 11 7.47 20.62 -19.55
N ASN A 12 8.02 21.77 -19.17
CA ASN A 12 9.44 22.00 -18.98
C ASN A 12 10.05 21.12 -17.88
N GLY A 13 11.37 21.22 -17.70
CA GLY A 13 12.12 20.37 -16.79
C GLY A 13 12.35 18.98 -17.39
N THR A 14 12.24 17.94 -16.57
CA THR A 14 12.40 16.53 -16.99
C THR A 14 11.26 16.01 -17.87
N GLY A 15 10.29 16.86 -18.22
CA GLY A 15 9.08 16.46 -18.93
C GLY A 15 9.35 15.81 -20.29
N THR A 16 10.30 16.31 -21.08
CA THR A 16 10.63 15.70 -22.39
C THR A 16 11.22 14.30 -22.24
N GLU A 17 12.10 14.11 -21.24
CA GLU A 17 12.71 12.82 -20.92
C GLU A 17 11.65 11.80 -20.48
N LEU A 18 10.77 12.19 -19.55
CA LEU A 18 9.69 11.32 -19.06
C LEU A 18 8.61 11.05 -20.11
N ALA A 19 8.34 11.98 -21.03
CA ALA A 19 7.44 11.74 -22.15
C ALA A 19 7.99 10.65 -23.09
N ALA A 20 9.29 10.68 -23.38
CA ALA A 20 9.94 9.63 -24.18
C ALA A 20 9.92 8.28 -23.46
N VAL A 21 10.16 8.27 -22.13
CA VAL A 21 10.00 7.06 -21.31
C VAL A 21 8.57 6.52 -21.38
N PHE A 22 7.55 7.38 -21.24
CA PHE A 22 6.15 6.98 -21.32
C PHE A 22 5.82 6.31 -22.65
N GLU A 23 6.18 6.95 -23.77
CA GLU A 23 5.92 6.42 -25.12
C GLU A 23 6.56 5.04 -25.32
N ARG A 24 7.81 4.87 -24.88
CA ARG A 24 8.50 3.59 -24.97
C ARG A 24 7.86 2.53 -24.08
N VAL A 25 7.60 2.86 -22.81
CA VAL A 25 7.05 1.92 -21.83
C VAL A 25 5.65 1.45 -22.23
N ILE A 26 4.77 2.36 -22.63
CA ILE A 26 3.40 2.00 -22.99
C ILE A 26 3.36 1.12 -24.24
N GLN A 27 4.22 1.37 -25.23
CA GLN A 27 4.32 0.52 -26.42
C GLN A 27 4.80 -0.89 -26.08
N SER A 28 5.85 -1.02 -25.25
CA SER A 28 6.35 -2.32 -24.80
C SER A 28 5.32 -3.09 -23.98
N LEU A 29 4.62 -2.42 -23.06
CA LEU A 29 3.55 -3.05 -22.26
C LEU A 29 2.34 -3.46 -23.09
N ALA A 30 2.05 -2.74 -24.19
CA ALA A 30 0.93 -3.03 -25.07
C ALA A 30 1.17 -4.23 -26.01
N ALA A 31 2.44 -4.52 -26.33
CA ALA A 31 2.81 -5.53 -27.32
C ALA A 31 2.27 -6.95 -27.01
N PRO A 32 2.36 -7.48 -25.77
CA PRO A 32 1.78 -8.79 -25.43
C PRO A 32 0.26 -8.88 -25.62
N TYR A 33 -0.44 -7.74 -25.58
CA TYR A 33 -1.89 -7.66 -25.69
C TYR A 33 -2.37 -7.37 -27.13
N ASN A 34 -1.46 -7.30 -28.12
CA ASN A 34 -1.78 -6.91 -29.50
C ASN A 34 -2.53 -5.58 -29.61
N VAL A 35 -2.18 -4.63 -28.72
CA VAL A 35 -2.72 -3.27 -28.70
C VAL A 35 -1.72 -2.33 -29.38
N THR A 36 -2.19 -1.54 -30.35
CA THR A 36 -1.41 -0.46 -30.95
C THR A 36 -1.69 0.85 -30.22
N VAL A 37 -0.65 1.59 -29.85
CA VAL A 37 -0.77 2.88 -29.18
C VAL A 37 -0.28 3.99 -30.11
N THR A 38 -1.13 4.98 -30.34
CA THR A 38 -0.81 6.19 -31.10
C THR A 38 -0.92 7.42 -30.21
N PHE A 39 -0.28 8.53 -30.59
CA PHE A 39 -0.22 9.73 -29.77
C PHE A 39 -0.79 10.96 -30.47
N LEU A 40 -1.60 11.73 -29.76
CA LEU A 40 -1.97 13.10 -30.12
C LEU A 40 -1.17 14.05 -29.24
N ARG A 41 -0.10 14.65 -29.79
CA ARG A 41 0.82 15.48 -29.01
C ARG A 41 0.37 16.95 -29.01
N SER A 42 0.33 17.57 -27.83
CA SER A 42 0.16 19.02 -27.71
C SER A 42 1.34 19.74 -28.36
N PRO A 43 1.11 20.76 -29.20
CA PRO A 43 2.20 21.51 -29.83
C PRO A 43 2.95 22.42 -28.86
N ARG A 44 2.39 22.67 -27.67
CA ARG A 44 2.98 23.55 -26.65
C ARG A 44 3.75 22.75 -25.62
N ILE A 45 4.96 23.21 -25.30
CA ILE A 45 5.65 22.83 -24.08
C ILE A 45 5.22 23.81 -22.98
N TYR A 46 4.62 23.27 -21.92
CA TYR A 46 4.04 24.08 -20.85
C TYR A 46 5.10 24.49 -19.82
N ASN A 47 4.91 25.62 -19.17
CA ASN A 47 5.89 26.10 -18.21
C ASN A 47 5.90 25.28 -16.91
N SER A 48 7.09 25.12 -16.34
CA SER A 48 7.27 24.69 -14.95
C SER A 48 7.23 25.91 -14.03
N TYR A 49 7.14 25.68 -12.72
CA TYR A 49 7.27 26.78 -11.76
C TYR A 49 8.61 27.49 -11.92
N SER A 50 9.69 26.72 -12.09
CA SER A 50 11.05 27.23 -12.29
C SER A 50 11.17 28.05 -13.58
N SER A 51 10.56 27.60 -14.68
CA SER A 51 10.62 28.33 -15.95
C SER A 51 9.81 29.63 -15.91
N LEU A 52 8.71 29.68 -15.17
CA LEU A 52 7.98 30.92 -14.92
C LEU A 52 8.81 31.90 -14.08
N LEU A 53 9.42 31.44 -12.98
CA LEU A 53 10.24 32.32 -12.14
C LEU A 53 11.43 32.94 -12.90
N ALA A 54 11.97 32.24 -13.91
CA ALA A 54 13.04 32.76 -14.74
C ALA A 54 12.65 33.99 -15.59
N ILE A 55 11.35 34.23 -15.82
CA ILE A 55 10.84 35.41 -16.55
C ILE A 55 11.12 36.70 -15.76
N ASN A 56 11.17 36.61 -14.43
CA ASN A 56 11.51 37.71 -13.51
C ASN A 56 10.66 38.99 -13.70
N ASP A 57 9.41 38.81 -14.13
CA ASP A 57 8.39 39.85 -14.28
C ASP A 57 7.01 39.25 -13.92
N THR A 58 6.33 39.85 -12.95
CA THR A 58 5.08 39.30 -12.38
C THR A 58 3.91 39.32 -13.38
N ASP A 59 3.84 40.34 -14.23
CA ASP A 59 2.74 40.48 -15.18
C ASP A 59 2.94 39.49 -16.33
N ALA A 60 4.18 39.36 -16.84
CA ALA A 60 4.51 38.36 -17.84
C ALA A 60 4.33 36.91 -17.33
N VAL A 61 4.67 36.61 -16.07
CA VAL A 61 4.39 35.30 -15.44
C VAL A 61 2.89 35.02 -15.41
N THR A 62 2.08 36.03 -15.11
CA THR A 62 0.62 35.91 -15.06
C THR A 62 0.07 35.64 -16.47
N GLU A 63 0.53 36.37 -17.48
CA GLU A 63 0.14 36.18 -18.87
C GLU A 63 0.50 34.77 -19.38
N GLU A 64 1.74 34.30 -19.15
CA GLU A 64 2.15 32.96 -19.56
C GLU A 64 1.38 31.85 -18.82
N THR A 65 1.06 32.05 -17.55
CA THR A 65 0.22 31.12 -16.77
C THR A 65 -1.19 31.00 -17.37
N LEU A 66 -1.79 32.14 -17.74
CA LEU A 66 -3.11 32.15 -18.39
C LEU A 66 -3.05 31.54 -19.80
N ALA A 67 -1.96 31.78 -20.55
CA ALA A 67 -1.74 31.19 -21.86
C ALA A 67 -1.60 29.66 -21.78
N ASP A 68 -0.81 29.14 -20.83
CA ASP A 68 -0.67 27.71 -20.57
C ASP A 68 -2.03 27.07 -20.23
N ALA A 69 -2.78 27.68 -19.31
CA ALA A 69 -4.09 27.19 -18.90
C ALA A 69 -5.09 27.18 -20.07
N ALA A 70 -5.14 28.27 -20.85
CA ALA A 70 -6.03 28.40 -22.00
C ALA A 70 -5.70 27.37 -23.08
N HIS A 71 -4.40 27.20 -23.40
CA HIS A 71 -3.95 26.24 -24.39
C HIS A 71 -4.20 24.80 -23.93
N TYR A 72 -3.89 24.45 -22.68
CA TYR A 72 -4.12 23.09 -22.19
C TYR A 72 -5.61 22.73 -22.16
N ARG A 73 -6.47 23.66 -21.74
CA ARG A 73 -7.93 23.48 -21.83
C ARG A 73 -8.39 23.22 -23.26
N GLN A 74 -7.86 23.97 -24.22
CA GLN A 74 -8.20 23.80 -25.63
C GLN A 74 -7.73 22.45 -26.16
N PHE A 75 -6.50 22.05 -25.82
CA PHE A 75 -5.96 20.74 -26.15
C PHE A 75 -6.83 19.60 -25.59
N CYS A 76 -7.31 19.69 -24.34
CA CYS A 76 -8.24 18.68 -23.79
C CYS A 76 -9.53 18.54 -24.62
N LYS A 77 -10.08 19.66 -25.12
CA LYS A 77 -11.28 19.65 -25.97
C LYS A 77 -11.01 19.05 -27.35
N GLU A 78 -9.88 19.40 -27.95
CA GLU A 78 -9.44 18.85 -29.23
C GLU A 78 -9.13 17.35 -29.13
N ALA A 79 -8.52 16.92 -28.02
CA ALA A 79 -8.29 15.51 -27.74
C ALA A 79 -9.62 14.74 -27.74
N VAL A 80 -10.62 15.23 -27.01
CA VAL A 80 -11.95 14.60 -26.97
C VAL A 80 -12.63 14.59 -28.34
N SER A 81 -12.52 15.68 -29.13
CA SER A 81 -13.09 15.72 -30.48
C SER A 81 -12.39 14.75 -31.46
N CYS A 82 -11.12 14.43 -31.22
CA CYS A 82 -10.38 13.40 -31.93
C CYS A 82 -10.64 11.98 -31.42
N GLY A 83 -11.51 11.80 -30.42
CA GLY A 83 -11.82 10.50 -29.82
C GLY A 83 -10.83 10.03 -28.75
N VAL A 84 -9.89 10.88 -28.33
CA VAL A 84 -8.96 10.59 -27.23
C VAL A 84 -9.74 10.57 -25.92
N ARG A 85 -9.58 9.48 -25.16
CA ARG A 85 -10.19 9.28 -23.84
C ARG A 85 -9.21 9.50 -22.69
N THR A 86 -7.93 9.55 -22.99
CA THR A 86 -6.89 9.67 -21.96
C THR A 86 -5.73 10.52 -22.43
N ILE A 87 -5.29 11.41 -21.55
CA ILE A 87 -4.06 12.20 -21.69
C ILE A 87 -3.04 11.69 -20.69
N PHE A 88 -1.79 11.50 -21.11
CA PHE A 88 -0.65 11.51 -20.20
C PHE A 88 -0.02 12.89 -20.23
N ARG A 89 0.31 13.42 -19.05
CA ARG A 89 1.09 14.64 -18.97
C ARG A 89 2.23 14.55 -17.98
N THR A 90 3.27 15.31 -18.27
CA THR A 90 4.34 15.58 -17.33
C THR A 90 4.02 16.80 -16.47
N SER A 91 4.97 17.25 -15.65
CA SER A 91 4.74 18.36 -14.73
C SER A 91 4.48 19.66 -15.48
N ILE A 92 3.43 20.37 -15.09
CA ILE A 92 3.06 21.70 -15.56
C ILE A 92 2.90 22.58 -14.32
N SER A 93 3.14 23.89 -14.42
CA SER A 93 2.93 24.85 -13.35
C SER A 93 1.58 24.63 -12.65
N ALA A 94 1.63 24.51 -11.32
CA ALA A 94 0.46 24.23 -10.49
C ALA A 94 -0.64 25.28 -10.68
N GLN A 95 -0.27 26.55 -10.86
CA GLN A 95 -1.23 27.65 -11.04
C GLN A 95 -2.05 27.49 -12.33
N ALA A 96 -1.40 27.18 -13.46
CA ALA A 96 -2.10 26.92 -14.71
C ALA A 96 -3.02 25.69 -14.58
N LEU A 97 -2.55 24.64 -13.91
CA LEU A 97 -3.35 23.43 -13.69
C LEU A 97 -4.56 23.66 -12.79
N TYR A 98 -4.46 24.46 -11.73
CA TYR A 98 -5.62 24.77 -10.89
C TYR A 98 -6.72 25.48 -11.68
N LEU A 99 -6.36 26.41 -12.57
CA LEU A 99 -7.33 27.06 -13.47
C LEU A 99 -7.99 26.06 -14.42
N VAL A 100 -7.22 25.15 -15.01
CA VAL A 100 -7.77 24.12 -15.91
C VAL A 100 -8.70 23.17 -15.15
N ARG A 101 -8.31 22.74 -13.95
CA ARG A 101 -9.10 21.83 -13.10
C ARG A 101 -10.42 22.44 -12.67
N GLU A 102 -10.43 23.71 -12.29
CA GLU A 102 -11.65 24.45 -12.01
C GLU A 102 -12.54 24.52 -13.27
N GLN A 103 -11.98 24.98 -14.38
CA GLN A 103 -12.74 25.26 -15.60
C GLN A 103 -13.29 24.00 -16.28
N LEU A 104 -12.58 22.87 -16.18
CA LEU A 104 -12.97 21.56 -16.71
C LEU A 104 -13.60 20.64 -15.65
N GLN A 105 -13.77 21.14 -14.42
CA GLN A 105 -14.38 20.43 -13.29
C GLN A 105 -13.72 19.08 -13.04
N ALA A 106 -12.41 19.12 -12.81
CA ALA A 106 -11.61 17.93 -12.55
C ALA A 106 -11.84 17.39 -11.13
N ILE A 107 -11.74 16.08 -11.00
CA ILE A 107 -11.54 15.37 -9.74
C ILE A 107 -10.30 14.52 -9.83
N LYS A 108 -9.62 14.27 -8.71
CA LYS A 108 -8.59 13.21 -8.63
C LYS A 108 -9.19 11.97 -7.99
N VAL A 109 -8.88 10.80 -8.53
CA VAL A 109 -9.44 9.52 -8.11
C VAL A 109 -8.32 8.59 -7.67
N GLU A 110 -8.40 8.12 -6.44
CA GLU A 110 -7.37 7.26 -5.85
C GLU A 110 -8.03 6.09 -5.12
N HIS A 111 -7.59 4.87 -5.44
CA HIS A 111 -8.09 3.65 -4.82
C HIS A 111 -6.96 3.00 -4.03
N PHE A 112 -7.03 3.14 -2.71
CA PHE A 112 -6.10 2.57 -1.76
C PHE A 112 -6.61 1.20 -1.31
N VAL A 113 -6.02 0.13 -1.82
CA VAL A 113 -6.35 -1.25 -1.42
C VAL A 113 -5.46 -1.63 -0.25
N LEU A 114 -6.06 -1.85 0.92
CA LEU A 114 -5.36 -2.17 2.17
C LEU A 114 -5.37 -3.68 2.42
N SER A 115 -6.49 -4.30 2.12
CA SER A 115 -6.67 -5.75 2.14
C SER A 115 -7.79 -6.14 1.17
N PRO A 116 -8.01 -7.43 0.90
CA PRO A 116 -9.13 -7.87 0.06
C PRO A 116 -10.50 -7.40 0.54
N THR A 117 -10.64 -7.08 1.83
CA THR A 117 -11.89 -6.65 2.46
C THR A 117 -11.86 -5.21 2.96
N SER A 118 -10.80 -4.45 2.72
CA SER A 118 -10.68 -3.08 3.20
C SER A 118 -9.96 -2.20 2.20
N SER A 119 -10.63 -1.13 1.79
CA SER A 119 -10.08 -0.17 0.85
C SER A 119 -10.74 1.20 0.97
N ILE A 120 -10.04 2.22 0.51
CA ILE A 120 -10.55 3.58 0.39
C ILE A 120 -10.60 3.94 -1.10
N LEU A 121 -11.76 4.42 -1.56
CA LEU A 121 -11.87 5.17 -2.80
C LEU A 121 -11.97 6.64 -2.42
N LEU A 122 -10.88 7.38 -2.61
CA LEU A 122 -10.80 8.81 -2.36
C LEU A 122 -11.05 9.56 -3.67
N VAL A 123 -12.12 10.34 -3.70
CA VAL A 123 -12.43 11.28 -4.78
C VAL A 123 -12.16 12.69 -4.27
N ARG A 124 -11.05 13.26 -4.71
CA ARG A 124 -10.62 14.62 -4.38
C ARG A 124 -11.29 15.61 -5.32
N ASP A 125 -12.07 16.52 -4.76
CA ASP A 125 -12.70 17.62 -5.46
C ASP A 125 -11.64 18.66 -5.85
N GLN A 126 -11.22 18.67 -7.12
CA GLN A 126 -10.29 19.67 -7.66
C GLN A 126 -11.00 20.80 -8.42
N ALA A 127 -12.33 20.73 -8.53
CA ALA A 127 -13.12 21.61 -9.37
C ALA A 127 -13.47 22.92 -8.68
N GLN A 128 -13.35 22.97 -7.35
CA GLN A 128 -13.83 24.06 -6.51
C GLN A 128 -13.06 24.12 -5.18
N GLY A 129 -13.40 25.08 -4.33
CA GLY A 129 -12.74 25.27 -3.03
C GLY A 129 -11.47 26.12 -3.08
N PHE A 130 -10.63 26.02 -2.06
CA PHE A 130 -9.55 26.99 -1.81
C PHE A 130 -8.50 27.03 -2.92
N TYR A 131 -8.19 25.91 -3.57
CA TYR A 131 -7.19 25.86 -4.66
C TYR A 131 -7.75 26.37 -6.00
N SER A 132 -9.06 26.62 -6.11
CA SER A 132 -9.70 27.19 -7.30
C SER A 132 -9.90 28.71 -7.16
N GLY A 133 -10.15 29.40 -8.27
CA GLY A 133 -10.40 30.84 -8.29
C GLY A 133 -9.13 31.71 -8.33
N THR A 134 -9.34 33.02 -8.28
CA THR A 134 -8.31 34.04 -8.43
C THR A 134 -8.07 34.80 -7.13
N ASN A 135 -6.87 35.36 -7.00
CA ASN A 135 -6.55 36.28 -5.91
C ASN A 135 -7.07 37.68 -6.24
N SER A 136 -7.60 38.38 -5.24
CA SER A 136 -7.83 39.82 -5.28
C SER A 136 -6.74 40.48 -4.45
N VAL A 137 -5.98 41.39 -5.05
CA VAL A 137 -4.90 42.13 -4.39
C VAL A 137 -5.36 43.57 -4.24
N ASN A 138 -5.18 44.16 -3.06
CA ASN A 138 -5.52 45.57 -2.86
C ASN A 138 -4.54 46.49 -3.61
N THR A 139 -4.91 47.76 -3.78
CA THR A 139 -4.13 48.75 -4.56
C THR A 139 -2.67 48.88 -4.09
N THR A 140 -2.45 48.76 -2.78
CA THR A 140 -1.13 48.86 -2.12
C THR A 140 -0.29 47.58 -2.21
N LYS A 141 -0.84 46.46 -2.69
CA LYS A 141 -0.21 45.13 -2.75
C LYS A 141 0.31 44.59 -1.40
N ASP A 142 -0.23 45.06 -0.29
CA ASP A 142 0.09 44.59 1.07
C ASP A 142 -0.97 43.65 1.66
N ALA A 143 -2.08 43.40 0.94
CA ALA A 143 -3.07 42.40 1.30
C ALA A 143 -3.57 41.60 0.09
N VAL A 144 -3.76 40.30 0.28
CA VAL A 144 -4.33 39.37 -0.70
C VAL A 144 -5.55 38.70 -0.11
N SER A 145 -6.68 38.81 -0.81
CA SER A 145 -7.93 38.13 -0.48
C SER A 145 -8.20 37.03 -1.49
N ARG A 146 -8.64 35.86 -1.01
CA ARG A 146 -9.04 34.73 -1.85
C ARG A 146 -10.38 34.19 -1.37
N THR A 147 -11.32 34.05 -2.29
CA THR A 147 -12.67 33.56 -2.01
C THR A 147 -12.86 32.17 -2.61
N ALA A 148 -13.24 31.20 -1.80
CA ALA A 148 -13.56 29.86 -2.25
C ALA A 148 -15.03 29.79 -2.69
N HIS A 149 -15.27 29.28 -3.90
CA HIS A 149 -16.61 29.07 -4.43
C HIS A 149 -16.93 27.58 -4.44
N PHE A 150 -18.19 27.24 -4.18
CA PHE A 150 -18.71 25.88 -4.23
C PHE A 150 -20.07 25.86 -4.95
N SER A 151 -20.29 24.85 -5.78
CA SER A 151 -21.52 24.71 -6.57
C SER A 151 -22.19 23.37 -6.29
N LYS A 152 -23.48 23.41 -5.96
CA LYS A 152 -24.30 22.20 -5.85
C LYS A 152 -24.24 21.34 -7.11
N ALA A 153 -24.26 21.97 -8.28
CA ALA A 153 -24.23 21.24 -9.56
C ALA A 153 -22.90 20.50 -9.78
N VAL A 154 -21.78 21.07 -9.32
CA VAL A 154 -20.47 20.41 -9.36
C VAL A 154 -20.45 19.25 -8.37
N PHE A 155 -20.87 19.46 -7.12
CA PHE A 155 -20.99 18.37 -6.14
C PHE A 155 -21.86 17.21 -6.62
N THR A 156 -23.02 17.49 -7.25
CA THR A 156 -23.89 16.46 -7.81
C THR A 156 -23.16 15.62 -8.87
N ARG A 157 -22.34 16.25 -9.73
CA ARG A 157 -21.52 15.52 -10.72
C ARG A 157 -20.44 14.67 -10.06
N ILE A 158 -19.76 15.21 -9.05
CA ILE A 158 -18.73 14.48 -8.28
C ILE A 158 -19.35 13.26 -7.59
N LEU A 159 -20.50 13.43 -6.91
CA LEU A 159 -21.23 12.34 -6.25
C LEU A 159 -21.66 11.28 -7.27
N SER A 160 -22.24 11.68 -8.40
CA SER A 160 -22.65 10.75 -9.44
C SER A 160 -21.48 9.92 -9.97
N TYR A 161 -20.34 10.55 -10.24
CA TYR A 161 -19.12 9.85 -10.66
C TYR A 161 -18.60 8.92 -9.55
N ALA A 162 -18.45 9.43 -8.32
CA ALA A 162 -17.88 8.72 -7.19
C ALA A 162 -18.67 7.44 -6.87
N LEU A 163 -20.00 7.55 -6.86
CA LEU A 163 -20.90 6.41 -6.67
C LEU A 163 -20.81 5.39 -7.80
N ALA A 164 -20.81 5.85 -9.06
CA ALA A 164 -20.64 4.96 -10.20
C ALA A 164 -19.32 4.19 -10.14
N ARG A 165 -18.22 4.88 -9.78
CA ARG A 165 -16.90 4.27 -9.65
C ARG A 165 -16.83 3.30 -8.47
N ALA A 166 -17.38 3.66 -7.31
CA ALA A 166 -17.43 2.76 -6.16
C ALA A 166 -18.28 1.51 -6.46
N ASN A 167 -19.40 1.67 -7.17
CA ASN A 167 -20.24 0.55 -7.58
C ASN A 167 -19.53 -0.42 -8.53
N GLN A 168 -18.65 0.08 -9.40
CA GLN A 168 -17.82 -0.77 -10.25
C GLN A 168 -16.79 -1.57 -9.44
N LEU A 169 -16.25 -0.98 -8.36
CA LEU A 169 -15.21 -1.63 -7.56
C LEU A 169 -15.76 -2.61 -6.53
N TRP A 170 -16.88 -2.29 -5.87
CA TRP A 170 -17.34 -3.00 -4.68
C TRP A 170 -18.78 -3.49 -4.77
N GLY A 171 -19.45 -3.32 -5.91
CA GLY A 171 -20.90 -3.47 -6.00
C GLY A 171 -21.62 -2.33 -5.27
N ARG A 172 -22.92 -2.50 -5.02
CA ARG A 172 -23.78 -1.41 -4.52
C ARG A 172 -23.26 -0.81 -3.21
N VAL A 173 -22.82 0.45 -3.26
CA VAL A 173 -22.52 1.24 -2.06
C VAL A 173 -23.76 1.93 -1.51
N ASN A 174 -23.86 1.98 -0.18
CA ASN A 174 -25.01 2.55 0.52
C ASN A 174 -24.67 3.85 1.26
N SER A 175 -23.40 4.25 1.31
CA SER A 175 -22.99 5.46 2.02
C SER A 175 -21.78 6.14 1.39
N VAL A 176 -21.73 7.46 1.55
CA VAL A 176 -20.62 8.32 1.16
C VAL A 176 -20.23 9.18 2.36
N THR A 177 -18.92 9.28 2.61
CA THR A 177 -18.38 10.23 3.59
C THR A 177 -17.80 11.43 2.87
N MET A 178 -18.35 12.61 3.13
CA MET A 178 -17.90 13.89 2.59
C MET A 178 -17.00 14.60 3.61
N VAL A 179 -15.72 14.78 3.24
CA VAL A 179 -14.68 15.35 4.10
C VAL A 179 -14.43 16.83 3.76
N TYR A 180 -15.05 17.71 4.54
CA TYR A 180 -15.02 19.17 4.32
C TYR A 180 -15.10 19.92 5.65
N LYS A 181 -14.76 21.21 5.67
CA LYS A 181 -15.15 22.10 6.78
C LYS A 181 -16.61 22.55 6.64
N PHE A 182 -17.52 21.59 6.57
CA PHE A 182 -18.93 21.79 6.22
C PHE A 182 -19.69 22.79 7.11
N HIS A 183 -19.25 23.03 8.35
CA HIS A 183 -19.83 24.04 9.24
C HIS A 183 -19.71 25.48 8.72
N LEU A 184 -18.76 25.76 7.81
CA LEU A 184 -18.59 27.07 7.18
C LEU A 184 -19.60 27.34 6.05
N PHE A 185 -20.50 26.41 5.78
CA PHE A 185 -21.48 26.48 4.70
C PHE A 185 -22.87 26.89 5.22
N ASP A 186 -22.95 27.44 6.44
CA ASP A 186 -24.18 27.96 7.06
C ASP A 186 -25.39 27.01 7.00
N GLY A 187 -25.13 25.70 7.16
CA GLY A 187 -26.16 24.65 7.10
C GLY A 187 -26.62 24.24 5.69
N LEU A 188 -26.26 25.00 4.65
CA LEU A 188 -26.64 24.73 3.26
C LEU A 188 -26.23 23.32 2.79
N PHE A 189 -25.08 22.84 3.27
CA PHE A 189 -24.58 21.51 2.92
C PHE A 189 -25.46 20.37 3.42
N HIS A 190 -26.13 20.54 4.57
CA HIS A 190 -27.08 19.56 5.09
C HIS A 190 -28.39 19.54 4.27
N THR A 191 -28.82 20.72 3.80
CA THR A 191 -29.96 20.82 2.88
C THR A 191 -29.67 20.05 1.59
N TRP A 192 -28.49 20.25 1.00
CA TRP A 192 -28.09 19.52 -0.20
C TRP A 192 -27.90 18.02 0.05
N ALA A 193 -27.37 17.62 1.21
CA ALA A 193 -27.24 16.22 1.59
C ALA A 193 -28.59 15.51 1.54
N THR A 194 -29.61 16.08 2.19
CA THR A 194 -30.97 15.50 2.23
C THR A 194 -31.52 15.25 0.82
N GLU A 195 -31.24 16.16 -0.12
CA GLU A 195 -31.65 16.00 -1.52
C GLU A 195 -30.84 14.92 -2.25
N TRP A 196 -29.52 14.89 -2.06
CA TRP A 196 -28.64 13.88 -2.64
C TRP A 196 -28.93 12.48 -2.11
N GLU A 197 -29.24 12.33 -0.82
CA GLU A 197 -29.65 11.04 -0.24
C GLU A 197 -30.90 10.48 -0.92
N ARG A 198 -31.90 11.34 -1.19
CA ARG A 198 -33.11 10.97 -1.95
C ARG A 198 -32.80 10.65 -3.41
N THR A 199 -31.93 11.44 -4.03
CA THR A 199 -31.60 11.33 -5.46
C THR A 199 -30.78 10.07 -5.76
N PHE A 200 -29.78 9.79 -4.93
CA PHE A 200 -28.83 8.71 -5.15
C PHE A 200 -29.12 7.45 -4.33
N GLY A 201 -30.03 7.51 -3.36
CA GLY A 201 -30.39 6.36 -2.53
C GLY A 201 -29.24 5.88 -1.62
N VAL A 202 -28.44 6.81 -1.10
CA VAL A 202 -27.31 6.57 -0.22
C VAL A 202 -27.40 7.43 1.04
N THR A 203 -26.72 7.05 2.10
CA THR A 203 -26.52 7.89 3.29
C THR A 203 -25.30 8.80 3.10
N ILE A 204 -25.44 10.10 3.38
CA ILE A 204 -24.34 11.05 3.32
C ILE A 204 -23.90 11.41 4.74
N ARG A 205 -22.62 11.19 5.02
CA ARG A 205 -21.99 11.54 6.28
C ARG A 205 -21.03 12.69 6.07
N PHE A 206 -21.01 13.66 6.97
CA PHE A 206 -20.03 14.72 6.97
C PHE A 206 -19.00 14.50 8.07
N VAL A 207 -17.73 14.73 7.73
CA VAL A 207 -16.62 14.69 8.68
C VAL A 207 -15.65 15.82 8.36
N GLN A 208 -15.02 16.39 9.38
CA GLN A 208 -13.97 17.37 9.19
C GLN A 208 -12.64 16.66 8.89
N GLY A 209 -11.75 17.27 8.09
CA GLY A 209 -10.50 16.61 7.69
C GLY A 209 -9.57 16.25 8.85
N ASP A 210 -9.51 17.07 9.89
CA ASP A 210 -8.78 16.80 11.14
C ASP A 210 -9.31 15.56 11.88
N THR A 211 -10.64 15.47 12.01
CA THR A 211 -11.35 14.35 12.62
C THR A 211 -11.13 13.08 11.80
N MET A 212 -11.24 13.17 10.48
CA MET A 212 -11.02 12.06 9.57
C MET A 212 -9.60 11.51 9.69
N ASN A 213 -8.59 12.38 9.69
CA ASN A 213 -7.21 11.96 9.86
C ASN A 213 -6.98 11.31 11.23
N ARG A 214 -7.48 11.92 12.31
CA ARG A 214 -7.40 11.33 13.65
C ARG A 214 -8.01 9.93 13.67
N ASP A 215 -9.19 9.75 13.08
CA ASP A 215 -9.90 8.47 13.11
C ASP A 215 -9.17 7.41 12.28
N LEU A 216 -8.67 7.77 11.09
CA LEU A 216 -7.81 6.90 10.27
C LEU A 216 -6.55 6.47 11.03
N LEU A 217 -5.92 7.39 11.76
CA LEU A 217 -4.73 7.11 12.56
C LEU A 217 -5.03 6.23 13.79
N ALA A 218 -6.14 6.49 14.48
CA ALA A 218 -6.49 5.81 15.72
C ALA A 218 -7.12 4.43 15.49
N PHE A 219 -7.91 4.27 14.44
CA PHE A 219 -8.75 3.09 14.23
C PHE A 219 -8.46 2.34 12.92
N GLY A 220 -7.59 2.89 12.06
CA GLY A 220 -7.30 2.33 10.75
C GLY A 220 -8.52 2.41 9.83
N VAL A 221 -8.60 1.46 8.89
CA VAL A 221 -9.68 1.38 7.91
C VAL A 221 -10.31 0.01 8.00
N SER A 222 -11.63 -0.01 8.09
CA SER A 222 -12.43 -1.24 8.05
C SER A 222 -13.45 -1.15 6.93
N GLY A 223 -13.55 -2.22 6.14
CA GLY A 223 -14.46 -2.28 5.00
C GLY A 223 -14.09 -1.33 3.87
N HIS A 224 -15.03 -1.18 2.93
CA HIS A 224 -14.88 -0.28 1.78
C HIS A 224 -15.42 1.11 2.11
N ASN A 225 -14.58 2.14 1.93
CA ASN A 225 -14.88 3.51 2.33
C ASN A 225 -14.85 4.43 1.11
N LEU A 226 -16.03 4.92 0.69
CA LEU A 226 -16.14 5.97 -0.34
C LEU A 226 -16.02 7.35 0.30
N LEU A 227 -14.91 8.03 0.01
CA LEU A 227 -14.60 9.35 0.54
C LEU A 227 -14.64 10.38 -0.59
N ILE A 228 -15.38 11.47 -0.40
CA ILE A 228 -15.31 12.66 -1.26
C ILE A 228 -14.74 13.79 -0.42
N ALA A 229 -13.57 14.31 -0.77
CA ALA A 229 -12.87 15.29 0.06
C ALA A 229 -12.56 16.57 -0.72
N GLY A 230 -12.63 17.71 -0.02
CA GLY A 230 -12.19 18.99 -0.58
C GLY A 230 -10.71 18.95 -0.98
N ASN A 231 -10.33 19.79 -1.94
CA ASN A 231 -9.02 19.75 -2.57
C ASN A 231 -7.87 19.70 -1.57
N GLU A 232 -7.88 20.63 -0.61
CA GLU A 232 -6.90 20.78 0.47
C GLU A 232 -6.91 19.60 1.46
N TYR A 233 -8.08 19.11 1.83
CA TYR A 233 -8.21 18.02 2.80
C TYR A 233 -7.71 16.72 2.22
N ALA A 234 -8.09 16.42 0.98
CA ALA A 234 -7.65 15.21 0.31
C ALA A 234 -6.14 15.22 0.06
N ASP A 235 -5.54 16.38 -0.22
CA ASP A 235 -4.08 16.52 -0.37
C ASP A 235 -3.35 16.14 0.91
N ILE A 236 -3.80 16.66 2.05
CA ILE A 236 -3.22 16.37 3.36
C ILE A 236 -3.45 14.90 3.73
N MET A 237 -4.65 14.39 3.47
CA MET A 237 -5.00 12.98 3.73
C MET A 237 -4.14 12.03 2.90
N GLN A 238 -3.87 12.36 1.63
CA GLN A 238 -3.12 11.50 0.70
C GLN A 238 -1.76 11.10 1.28
N THR A 239 -1.02 12.05 1.86
CA THR A 239 0.29 11.78 2.47
C THR A 239 0.18 10.78 3.62
N ILE A 240 -0.83 10.92 4.49
CA ILE A 240 -1.06 9.99 5.61
C ILE A 240 -1.46 8.61 5.09
N LEU A 241 -2.30 8.56 4.05
CA LEU A 241 -2.74 7.29 3.46
C LEU A 241 -1.57 6.52 2.84
N LEU A 242 -0.69 7.20 2.12
CA LEU A 242 0.49 6.59 1.50
C LEU A 242 1.48 6.06 2.55
N ASP A 243 1.82 6.89 3.54
CA ASP A 243 2.78 6.54 4.59
C ASP A 243 2.24 5.43 5.51
N ARG A 244 1.05 5.63 6.09
CA ARG A 244 0.57 4.77 7.17
C ARG A 244 0.15 3.38 6.68
N PHE A 245 -0.29 3.28 5.43
CA PHE A 245 -0.75 2.02 4.86
C PHE A 245 0.29 1.37 3.94
N GLY A 246 1.52 1.90 3.87
CA GLY A 246 2.61 1.26 3.13
C GLY A 246 2.35 1.15 1.62
N LEU A 247 1.54 2.04 1.06
CA LEU A 247 1.09 1.98 -0.34
C LEU A 247 2.08 2.62 -1.32
N GLY A 248 3.28 2.96 -0.83
CA GLY A 248 4.37 3.55 -1.59
C GLY A 248 4.65 5.01 -1.19
N ALA A 249 5.64 5.60 -1.86
CA ALA A 249 5.99 7.01 -1.70
C ALA A 249 5.27 7.85 -2.76
N GLN A 250 4.96 9.12 -2.44
CA GLN A 250 4.26 10.02 -3.35
C GLN A 250 5.01 10.17 -4.68
N GLU A 251 6.34 10.18 -4.65
CA GLU A 251 7.23 10.33 -5.81
C GLU A 251 7.11 9.16 -6.79
N SER A 252 6.72 7.99 -6.29
CA SER A 252 6.55 6.76 -7.07
C SER A 252 5.11 6.56 -7.56
N ALA A 253 4.14 7.35 -7.06
CA ALA A 253 2.73 7.18 -7.38
C ALA A 253 2.36 7.87 -8.70
N CYS A 254 1.46 7.25 -9.46
CA CYS A 254 0.76 7.93 -10.55
C CYS A 254 -0.61 8.43 -10.04
N ALA A 255 -1.04 9.60 -10.48
CA ALA A 255 -2.36 10.14 -10.16
C ALA A 255 -3.25 10.18 -11.40
N GLN A 256 -4.53 9.85 -11.22
CA GLN A 256 -5.58 9.98 -12.24
C GLN A 256 -6.48 11.17 -11.91
N ASN A 257 -6.56 12.13 -12.83
CA ASN A 257 -7.60 13.16 -12.82
C ASN A 257 -8.69 12.80 -13.84
N VAL A 258 -9.94 13.09 -13.55
CA VAL A 258 -11.09 12.89 -14.45
C VAL A 258 -11.85 14.19 -14.60
N TYR A 259 -12.15 14.59 -15.84
CA TYR A 259 -12.87 15.83 -16.13
C TYR A 259 -14.38 15.58 -16.23
N LEU A 260 -15.15 16.28 -15.40
CA LEU A 260 -16.59 16.08 -15.26
C LEU A 260 -17.44 17.08 -16.06
N ARG A 261 -16.80 18.09 -16.66
CA ARG A 261 -17.52 19.06 -17.48
C ARG A 261 -18.10 18.38 -18.74
N PRO A 262 -19.35 18.67 -19.15
CA PRO A 262 -20.01 17.94 -20.24
C PRO A 262 -19.27 17.93 -21.58
N ASP A 263 -18.56 19.00 -21.95
CA ASP A 263 -17.83 19.11 -23.22
C ASP A 263 -16.52 18.30 -23.26
N VAL A 264 -16.06 17.78 -22.12
CA VAL A 264 -14.88 16.91 -22.00
C VAL A 264 -15.17 15.65 -21.18
N GLN A 265 -16.45 15.30 -21.03
CA GLN A 265 -16.87 14.21 -20.15
C GLN A 265 -16.27 12.87 -20.59
N GLY A 266 -15.68 12.16 -19.64
CA GLY A 266 -15.03 10.87 -19.88
C GLY A 266 -13.56 10.97 -20.31
N LEU A 267 -13.00 12.18 -20.35
CA LEU A 267 -11.54 12.36 -20.46
C LEU A 267 -10.88 12.14 -19.11
N SER A 268 -9.87 11.27 -19.09
CA SER A 268 -8.96 11.09 -17.95
C SER A 268 -7.58 11.66 -18.25
N GLU A 269 -6.88 12.09 -17.23
CA GLU A 269 -5.50 12.57 -17.29
C GLU A 269 -4.65 11.81 -16.27
N TYR A 270 -3.59 11.14 -16.73
CA TYR A 270 -2.59 10.51 -15.87
C TYR A 270 -1.35 11.39 -15.80
N GLN A 271 -0.78 11.49 -14.60
CA GLN A 271 0.40 12.29 -14.33
C GLN A 271 1.36 11.56 -13.39
N THR A 272 2.63 11.95 -13.44
CA THR A 272 3.57 11.73 -12.34
C THR A 272 3.19 12.60 -11.15
N ALA A 273 3.37 12.12 -9.92
CA ALA A 273 3.07 12.90 -8.72
C ALA A 273 4.22 13.83 -8.28
N HIS A 274 5.43 13.64 -8.80
CA HIS A 274 6.57 14.54 -8.59
C HIS A 274 6.49 15.81 -9.46
N GLY A 275 7.24 16.85 -9.05
CA GLY A 275 7.37 18.11 -9.78
C GLY A 275 8.17 18.00 -11.09
N SER A 276 8.50 19.15 -11.69
CA SER A 276 9.25 19.24 -12.96
C SER A 276 10.72 18.83 -12.84
N ALA A 277 11.28 18.86 -11.63
CA ALA A 277 12.67 18.51 -11.34
C ALA A 277 13.65 19.18 -12.32
N ASP A 278 13.53 20.50 -12.50
CA ASP A 278 14.31 21.27 -13.49
C ASP A 278 15.83 21.16 -13.25
N ASP A 279 16.24 20.91 -12.01
CA ASP A 279 17.62 20.68 -11.61
C ASP A 279 18.19 19.34 -12.12
N LEU A 280 17.34 18.39 -12.53
CA LEU A 280 17.74 17.09 -13.07
C LEU A 280 17.80 17.06 -14.61
N VAL A 281 17.43 18.15 -15.28
CA VAL A 281 17.38 18.22 -16.74
C VAL A 281 18.71 17.82 -17.36
N GLY A 282 18.67 16.86 -18.30
CA GLY A 282 19.83 16.38 -19.04
C GLY A 282 20.80 15.52 -18.24
N LYS A 283 20.53 15.24 -16.97
CA LYS A 283 21.39 14.38 -16.13
C LYS A 283 21.09 12.89 -16.29
N GLY A 284 19.93 12.52 -16.83
CA GLY A 284 19.56 11.12 -17.06
C GLY A 284 19.33 10.33 -15.77
N VAL A 285 18.89 10.99 -14.68
CA VAL A 285 18.73 10.38 -13.35
C VAL A 285 17.34 10.63 -12.73
N VAL A 286 16.38 11.11 -13.52
CA VAL A 286 14.99 11.24 -13.07
C VAL A 286 14.37 9.87 -12.84
N ASN A 287 13.60 9.71 -11.77
CA ASN A 287 12.93 8.46 -11.44
C ASN A 287 11.75 8.18 -12.41
N PRO A 288 11.77 7.10 -13.21
CA PRO A 288 10.70 6.80 -14.15
C PRO A 288 9.53 6.00 -13.55
N THR A 289 9.57 5.63 -12.26
CA THR A 289 8.60 4.72 -11.62
C THR A 289 7.15 5.18 -11.78
N ALA A 290 6.87 6.45 -11.51
CA ALA A 290 5.52 7.01 -11.66
C ALA A 290 5.04 7.01 -13.13
N THR A 291 5.95 7.27 -14.07
CA THR A 291 5.68 7.23 -15.51
C THR A 291 5.35 5.81 -15.98
N ILE A 292 6.08 4.81 -15.48
CA ILE A 292 5.83 3.39 -15.76
C ILE A 292 4.43 2.99 -15.27
N ARG A 293 4.09 3.35 -14.02
CA ARG A 293 2.76 3.09 -13.46
C ARG A 293 1.65 3.79 -14.24
N ALA A 294 1.88 5.03 -14.68
CA ALA A 294 0.95 5.74 -15.53
C ALA A 294 0.72 5.00 -16.86
N ALA A 295 1.77 4.55 -17.55
CA ALA A 295 1.66 3.78 -18.78
C ALA A 295 0.84 2.48 -18.60
N ALA A 296 1.11 1.73 -17.53
CA ALA A 296 0.34 0.53 -17.20
C ALA A 296 -1.14 0.86 -16.89
N ALA A 297 -1.40 1.94 -16.15
CA ALA A 297 -2.75 2.36 -15.80
C ALA A 297 -3.57 2.78 -17.03
N VAL A 298 -2.96 3.50 -17.99
CA VAL A 298 -3.62 3.85 -19.26
C VAL A 298 -4.04 2.59 -20.02
N LEU A 299 -3.17 1.58 -20.11
CA LEU A 299 -3.48 0.34 -20.85
C LEU A 299 -4.57 -0.49 -20.18
N GLU A 300 -4.55 -0.62 -18.85
CA GLU A 300 -5.59 -1.37 -18.15
C GLU A 300 -6.94 -0.66 -18.26
N ASP A 301 -6.98 0.64 -18.03
CA ASP A 301 -8.21 1.39 -17.92
C ASP A 301 -8.84 1.72 -19.30
N GLN A 302 -8.03 1.85 -20.37
CA GLN A 302 -8.54 2.21 -21.73
C GLN A 302 -8.51 1.07 -22.74
N ALA A 303 -7.52 0.18 -22.67
CA ALA A 303 -7.37 -0.91 -23.63
C ALA A 303 -7.84 -2.26 -23.08
N GLY A 304 -8.27 -2.33 -21.82
CA GLY A 304 -8.71 -3.58 -21.18
C GLY A 304 -7.58 -4.59 -21.01
N CYS A 305 -6.33 -4.13 -20.94
CA CYS A 305 -5.16 -4.98 -20.72
C CYS A 305 -5.10 -5.44 -19.25
N ALA A 306 -5.99 -6.37 -18.89
CA ALA A 306 -6.12 -6.85 -17.52
C ALA A 306 -4.79 -7.41 -16.98
N GLY A 307 -4.44 -7.03 -15.75
CA GLY A 307 -3.24 -7.45 -15.04
C GLY A 307 -1.99 -6.65 -15.34
N VAL A 308 -2.01 -5.70 -16.29
CA VAL A 308 -0.81 -4.94 -16.66
C VAL A 308 -0.31 -4.01 -15.53
N LYS A 309 -1.19 -3.39 -14.73
CA LYS A 309 -0.76 -2.63 -13.53
C LYS A 309 -0.07 -3.54 -12.52
N GLN A 310 -0.70 -4.69 -12.21
CA GLN A 310 -0.13 -5.67 -11.29
C GLN A 310 1.23 -6.18 -11.78
N ARG A 311 1.37 -6.45 -13.09
CA ARG A 311 2.63 -6.87 -13.68
C ARG A 311 3.72 -5.79 -13.54
N ALA A 312 3.39 -4.54 -13.84
CA ALA A 312 4.32 -3.43 -13.70
C ALA A 312 4.78 -3.26 -12.24
N ASP A 313 3.84 -3.31 -11.28
CA ASP A 313 4.16 -3.20 -9.85
C ASP A 313 5.00 -4.37 -9.35
N CYS A 314 4.76 -5.60 -9.84
CA CYS A 314 5.59 -6.76 -9.52
C CYS A 314 7.05 -6.54 -9.93
N VAL A 315 7.29 -6.13 -11.18
CA VAL A 315 8.65 -5.89 -11.68
C VAL A 315 9.32 -4.73 -10.93
N LEU A 316 8.59 -3.65 -10.65
CA LEU A 316 9.10 -2.53 -9.85
C LEU A 316 9.45 -2.99 -8.42
N GLY A 317 8.64 -3.86 -7.82
CA GLY A 317 8.90 -4.48 -6.53
C GLY A 317 10.17 -5.33 -6.53
N ASP A 318 10.37 -6.16 -7.58
CA ASP A 318 11.57 -7.00 -7.74
C ASP A 318 12.85 -6.15 -7.88
N LEU A 319 12.79 -5.05 -8.63
CA LEU A 319 13.90 -4.11 -8.74
C LEU A 319 14.21 -3.47 -7.38
N GLY A 320 13.17 -3.05 -6.64
CA GLY A 320 13.30 -2.51 -5.29
C GLY A 320 13.91 -3.51 -4.29
N ALA A 321 13.46 -4.77 -4.32
CA ALA A 321 13.98 -5.84 -3.46
C ALA A 321 15.47 -6.13 -3.71
N ARG A 322 15.94 -5.92 -4.95
CA ARG A 322 17.36 -6.03 -5.32
C ARG A 322 18.15 -4.74 -5.05
N SER A 323 17.56 -3.76 -4.37
CA SER A 323 18.15 -2.43 -4.15
C SER A 323 18.57 -1.73 -5.46
N PHE A 324 17.86 -2.02 -6.55
CA PHE A 324 18.11 -1.43 -7.86
C PHE A 324 17.16 -0.24 -8.07
N GLY A 325 17.62 0.95 -7.71
CA GLY A 325 16.85 2.20 -7.78
C GLY A 325 17.61 3.35 -8.45
N THR A 326 16.88 4.41 -8.77
CA THR A 326 17.44 5.73 -9.13
C THR A 326 17.99 6.45 -7.87
N PRO A 327 18.75 7.55 -8.01
CA PRO A 327 19.39 8.20 -6.86
C PRO A 327 18.44 8.68 -5.75
N ASP A 328 17.25 9.13 -6.10
CA ASP A 328 16.20 9.51 -5.14
C ASP A 328 15.68 8.32 -4.31
N GLN A 329 15.81 7.10 -4.83
CA GLN A 329 15.47 5.86 -4.15
C GLN A 329 16.67 5.26 -3.40
N GLY A 330 17.80 5.97 -3.32
CA GLY A 330 19.04 5.51 -2.69
C GLY A 330 19.90 4.58 -3.55
N GLY A 331 19.57 4.43 -4.85
CA GLY A 331 20.34 3.63 -5.79
C GLY A 331 21.29 4.44 -6.67
N THR A 332 21.84 3.81 -7.70
CA THR A 332 22.81 4.43 -8.64
C THR A 332 22.41 4.31 -10.11
N ALA A 333 21.22 3.79 -10.40
CA ALA A 333 20.76 3.61 -11.76
C ALA A 333 20.41 4.97 -12.40
N THR A 334 20.85 5.17 -13.64
CA THR A 334 20.31 6.22 -14.52
C THR A 334 18.87 5.87 -14.92
N THR A 335 18.08 6.86 -15.33
CA THR A 335 16.72 6.68 -15.88
C THR A 335 16.68 5.61 -16.95
N GLU A 336 17.62 5.66 -17.91
CA GLU A 336 17.66 4.71 -19.02
C GLU A 336 17.90 3.27 -18.55
N ARG A 337 18.96 3.05 -17.76
CA ARG A 337 19.26 1.73 -17.15
C ARG A 337 18.10 1.20 -16.29
N PHE A 338 17.38 2.08 -15.60
CA PHE A 338 16.20 1.68 -14.83
C PHE A 338 15.09 1.16 -15.74
N VAL A 339 14.77 1.89 -16.82
CA VAL A 339 13.77 1.47 -17.78
C VAL A 339 14.20 0.19 -18.51
N GLU A 340 15.45 0.04 -18.90
CA GLU A 340 15.98 -1.20 -19.50
C GLU A 340 15.80 -2.40 -18.57
N ALA A 341 16.17 -2.26 -17.29
CA ALA A 341 15.99 -3.31 -16.29
C ALA A 341 14.50 -3.67 -16.10
N PHE A 342 13.62 -2.67 -16.08
CA PHE A 342 12.18 -2.87 -16.05
C PHE A 342 11.68 -3.66 -17.28
N MET A 343 12.11 -3.28 -18.48
CA MET A 343 11.74 -3.97 -19.73
C MET A 343 12.25 -5.42 -19.78
N GLN A 344 13.45 -5.68 -19.26
CA GLN A 344 13.97 -7.03 -19.11
C GLN A 344 13.13 -7.85 -18.13
N GLY A 345 12.73 -7.26 -17.01
CA GLY A 345 11.85 -7.89 -16.04
C GLY A 345 10.47 -8.24 -16.60
N LEU A 346 9.94 -7.45 -17.56
CA LEU A 346 8.69 -7.77 -18.25
C LEU A 346 8.76 -9.06 -19.09
N ASN A 347 9.93 -9.34 -19.70
CA ASN A 347 10.16 -10.47 -20.60
C ASN A 347 10.51 -11.77 -19.86
N GLN A 348 10.92 -11.68 -18.59
CA GLN A 348 10.94 -12.85 -17.73
C GLN A 348 9.50 -13.34 -17.59
N PRO A 349 9.22 -14.64 -17.49
CA PRO A 349 7.88 -15.07 -17.12
C PRO A 349 7.42 -14.25 -15.91
N LEU A 350 6.11 -14.04 -15.76
CA LEU A 350 5.60 -14.04 -14.39
C LEU A 350 5.95 -15.43 -13.87
N ASP A 351 7.17 -15.60 -13.38
CA ASP A 351 7.32 -16.31 -12.16
C ASP A 351 6.33 -15.55 -11.24
N ARG A 352 5.07 -16.06 -11.18
CA ARG A 352 4.48 -16.31 -9.87
C ARG A 352 5.68 -16.73 -9.08
N HIS A 353 6.14 -15.97 -8.08
CA HIS A 353 7.21 -16.43 -7.21
C HIS A 353 7.12 -17.95 -7.15
N ASN A 354 7.95 -18.64 -7.94
CA ASN A 354 7.95 -20.08 -7.88
C ASN A 354 8.56 -20.18 -6.50
N SER A 355 7.85 -20.69 -5.50
CA SER A 355 7.49 -22.10 -5.43
C SER A 355 8.68 -23.04 -5.68
N GLU A 356 9.89 -22.51 -5.92
CA GLU A 356 11.15 -23.16 -5.62
C GLU A 356 11.39 -22.95 -4.13
N THR A 357 10.74 -23.83 -3.37
CA THR A 357 10.87 -24.05 -1.92
C THR A 357 10.62 -22.82 -1.06
N SER A 358 9.42 -22.72 -0.47
CA SER A 358 9.24 -21.82 0.67
C SER A 358 10.20 -22.22 1.81
N GLY A 359 10.88 -21.25 2.39
CA GLY A 359 11.94 -21.45 3.37
C GLY A 359 13.30 -21.71 2.72
N TYR A 360 14.36 -21.66 3.52
CA TYR A 360 15.74 -21.76 3.05
C TYR A 360 16.11 -23.21 2.67
N PRO A 361 16.30 -23.55 1.36
CA PRO A 361 16.55 -24.92 0.95
C PRO A 361 17.93 -25.43 1.41
N GLY A 362 18.01 -26.71 1.77
CA GLY A 362 19.25 -27.38 2.18
C GLY A 362 19.71 -27.07 3.60
N LYS A 363 18.92 -26.32 4.38
CA LYS A 363 19.19 -26.04 5.79
C LYS A 363 18.69 -27.14 6.70
N ARG A 364 19.39 -27.35 7.81
CA ARG A 364 18.90 -28.24 8.88
C ARG A 364 17.79 -27.53 9.65
N THR A 365 16.56 -28.01 9.48
CA THR A 365 15.35 -27.30 9.91
C THR A 365 14.68 -27.97 11.12
N ALA A 366 14.11 -27.17 12.00
CA ALA A 366 13.13 -27.59 13.00
C ALA A 366 11.84 -26.76 12.87
N VAL A 367 10.69 -27.37 13.18
CA VAL A 367 9.45 -26.64 13.43
C VAL A 367 9.35 -26.34 14.92
N VAL A 368 9.19 -25.07 15.28
CA VAL A 368 8.98 -24.63 16.66
C VAL A 368 7.53 -24.17 16.84
N VAL A 369 6.79 -24.90 17.67
CA VAL A 369 5.41 -24.58 18.04
C VAL A 369 5.43 -23.74 19.32
N VAL A 370 5.13 -22.46 19.20
CA VAL A 370 5.24 -21.46 20.27
C VAL A 370 3.91 -21.27 20.98
N ASP A 371 3.84 -21.62 22.26
CA ASP A 371 2.73 -21.29 23.17
C ASP A 371 1.33 -21.61 22.64
N PHE A 372 1.20 -22.68 21.86
CA PHE A 372 -0.08 -23.18 21.40
C PHE A 372 -0.78 -23.96 22.52
N GLN A 373 -1.14 -23.25 23.60
CA GLN A 373 -1.66 -23.79 24.85
C GLN A 373 -3.14 -23.44 25.06
N ASN A 374 -3.85 -24.26 25.83
CA ASN A 374 -5.29 -24.16 26.05
C ASN A 374 -5.75 -22.77 26.53
N ASP A 375 -5.06 -22.15 27.49
CA ASP A 375 -5.43 -20.83 27.99
C ASP A 375 -5.35 -19.75 26.90
N PHE A 376 -4.27 -19.75 26.11
CA PHE A 376 -4.10 -18.76 25.04
C PHE A 376 -5.13 -18.96 23.93
N VAL A 377 -5.35 -20.19 23.49
CA VAL A 377 -6.28 -20.49 22.40
C VAL A 377 -7.72 -20.18 22.80
N THR A 378 -8.16 -20.61 23.99
CA THR A 378 -9.57 -20.47 24.38
C THR A 378 -9.96 -19.09 24.89
N GLN A 379 -9.01 -18.32 25.43
CA GLN A 379 -9.28 -16.96 25.94
C GLN A 379 -9.02 -15.86 24.89
N TYR A 380 -8.58 -16.23 23.69
CA TYR A 380 -8.30 -15.27 22.63
C TYR A 380 -9.58 -14.63 22.09
N LYS A 381 -9.57 -13.30 21.92
CA LYS A 381 -10.79 -12.54 21.58
C LYS A 381 -11.28 -12.79 20.16
N ASN A 382 -10.35 -12.92 19.20
CA ASN A 382 -10.71 -13.09 17.79
C ASN A 382 -10.83 -14.58 17.44
N GLN A 383 -12.07 -15.09 17.54
CA GLN A 383 -12.38 -16.50 17.34
C GLN A 383 -12.13 -16.98 15.91
N SER A 384 -12.30 -16.15 14.88
CA SER A 384 -12.06 -16.55 13.50
C SER A 384 -10.57 -16.71 13.20
N ALA A 385 -9.74 -15.78 13.69
CA ALA A 385 -8.29 -15.89 13.60
C ALA A 385 -7.79 -17.14 14.35
N MET A 386 -8.32 -17.41 15.54
CA MET A 386 -7.91 -18.58 16.31
C MET A 386 -8.39 -19.90 15.69
N ALA A 387 -9.59 -19.94 15.11
CA ALA A 387 -10.07 -21.10 14.37
C ALA A 387 -9.16 -21.43 13.18
N ARG A 388 -8.69 -20.42 12.44
CA ARG A 388 -7.71 -20.58 11.37
C ARG A 388 -6.39 -21.17 11.89
N VAL A 389 -5.83 -20.59 12.95
CA VAL A 389 -4.58 -21.06 13.56
C VAL A 389 -4.71 -22.51 14.03
N ALA A 390 -5.79 -22.82 14.75
CA ALA A 390 -6.05 -24.15 15.31
C ALA A 390 -6.29 -25.23 14.24
N ALA A 391 -6.80 -24.85 13.07
CA ALA A 391 -6.95 -25.74 11.92
C ALA A 391 -5.63 -25.98 11.17
N ASN A 392 -4.72 -25.01 11.17
CA ASN A 392 -3.52 -25.06 10.32
C ASN A 392 -2.25 -25.55 11.03
N ILE A 393 -2.05 -25.26 12.33
CA ILE A 393 -0.88 -25.78 13.06
C ILE A 393 -0.76 -27.32 12.98
N PRO A 394 -1.85 -28.12 13.15
CA PRO A 394 -1.75 -29.57 13.02
C PRO A 394 -1.25 -30.04 11.65
N ARG A 395 -1.59 -29.30 10.57
CA ARG A 395 -1.16 -29.61 9.20
C ARG A 395 0.35 -29.42 9.05
N VAL A 396 0.91 -28.34 9.61
CA VAL A 396 2.35 -28.07 9.59
C VAL A 396 3.11 -29.09 10.45
N VAL A 397 2.57 -29.44 11.62
CA VAL A 397 3.17 -30.48 12.49
C VAL A 397 3.20 -31.83 11.79
N GLU A 398 2.10 -32.23 11.14
CA GLU A 398 2.04 -33.51 10.43
C GLU A 398 2.98 -33.55 9.22
N TRP A 399 3.07 -32.46 8.46
CA TRP A 399 4.03 -32.33 7.39
C TRP A 399 5.47 -32.47 7.87
N ALA A 400 5.82 -31.80 8.98
CA ALA A 400 7.16 -31.91 9.56
C ALA A 400 7.49 -33.37 9.93
N ARG A 401 6.54 -34.08 10.54
CA ARG A 401 6.70 -35.51 10.89
C ARG A 401 6.93 -36.37 9.65
N GLN A 402 6.13 -36.19 8.60
CA GLN A 402 6.26 -36.94 7.33
C GLN A 402 7.60 -36.65 6.65
N ALA A 403 8.07 -35.40 6.73
CA ALA A 403 9.33 -34.93 6.18
C ALA A 403 10.56 -35.23 7.07
N ARG A 404 10.35 -35.89 8.22
CA ARG A 404 11.37 -36.14 9.27
C ARG A 404 12.03 -34.85 9.79
N ILE A 405 11.33 -33.73 9.68
CA ILE A 405 11.67 -32.46 10.30
C ILE A 405 11.25 -32.52 11.76
N GLU A 406 12.13 -32.09 12.65
CA GLU A 406 11.86 -32.21 14.07
C GLU A 406 10.87 -31.15 14.55
N VAL A 407 9.87 -31.58 15.30
CA VAL A 407 8.88 -30.69 15.93
C VAL A 407 9.28 -30.47 17.40
N VAL A 408 9.47 -29.21 17.75
CA VAL A 408 9.83 -28.76 19.09
C VAL A 408 8.72 -27.87 19.63
N PHE A 409 8.16 -28.21 20.79
CA PHE A 409 7.15 -27.41 21.45
C PHE A 409 7.80 -26.54 22.52
N VAL A 410 7.37 -25.29 22.60
CA VAL A 410 7.69 -24.42 23.74
C VAL A 410 6.40 -23.96 24.40
N ARG A 411 6.37 -23.98 25.73
CA ARG A 411 5.21 -23.63 26.53
C ARG A 411 5.56 -22.55 27.54
N PHE A 412 4.78 -21.50 27.58
CA PHE A 412 4.85 -20.50 28.62
C PHE A 412 4.24 -21.04 29.92
N LEU A 413 4.94 -20.84 31.04
CA LEU A 413 4.41 -21.06 32.38
C LEU A 413 4.35 -19.74 33.14
N GLY A 414 3.13 -19.32 33.49
CA GLY A 414 2.88 -18.02 34.10
C GLY A 414 2.80 -18.01 35.61
N ASP A 415 3.16 -19.09 36.29
CA ASP A 415 3.11 -19.20 37.76
C ASP A 415 3.81 -18.01 38.45
N GLU A 416 3.20 -17.48 39.51
CA GLU A 416 3.72 -16.31 40.23
C GLU A 416 5.14 -16.53 40.77
N GLN A 417 5.47 -17.76 41.18
CA GLN A 417 6.81 -18.13 41.65
C GLN A 417 7.91 -17.92 40.61
N PHE A 418 7.58 -17.92 39.31
CA PHE A 418 8.54 -17.68 38.23
C PHE A 418 8.68 -16.19 37.87
N GLN A 419 7.78 -15.34 38.37
CA GLN A 419 7.68 -13.94 37.94
C GLN A 419 8.66 -13.04 38.71
N GLY A 420 9.54 -12.38 37.96
CA GLY A 420 10.40 -11.32 38.47
C GLY A 420 9.61 -10.09 38.96
N PRO A 421 10.24 -9.15 39.69
CA PRO A 421 9.57 -7.99 40.28
C PRO A 421 8.80 -7.13 39.26
N SER A 422 9.37 -6.89 38.08
CA SER A 422 8.72 -6.09 37.02
C SER A 422 7.47 -6.76 36.45
N TRP A 423 7.49 -8.09 36.33
CA TRP A 423 6.35 -8.86 35.84
C TRP A 423 5.19 -8.83 36.84
N ARG A 424 5.50 -9.03 38.14
CA ARG A 424 4.51 -8.95 39.22
C ARG A 424 3.88 -7.57 39.30
N TYR A 425 4.70 -6.51 39.27
CA TYR A 425 4.21 -5.13 39.26
C TYR A 425 3.29 -4.83 38.06
N ARG A 426 3.66 -5.25 36.84
CA ARG A 426 2.81 -5.10 35.66
C ARG A 426 1.48 -5.84 35.82
N ASN A 427 1.51 -7.06 36.34
CA ASN A 427 0.30 -7.85 36.51
C ASN A 427 -0.65 -7.23 37.54
N GLU A 428 -0.13 -6.79 38.68
CA GLU A 428 -0.91 -6.11 39.72
C GLU A 428 -1.54 -4.83 39.19
N THR A 429 -0.75 -3.95 38.57
CA THR A 429 -1.22 -2.66 38.03
C THR A 429 -2.24 -2.80 36.90
N GLN A 430 -2.22 -3.92 36.17
CA GLN A 430 -3.15 -4.19 35.07
C GLN A 430 -4.24 -5.21 35.42
N GLY A 431 -4.33 -5.64 36.68
CA GLY A 431 -5.30 -6.64 37.13
C GLY A 431 -5.19 -7.99 36.38
N ARG A 432 -3.98 -8.37 35.93
CA ARG A 432 -3.75 -9.62 35.20
C ARG A 432 -3.58 -10.79 36.18
N ARG A 433 -4.27 -11.88 35.91
CA ARG A 433 -4.07 -13.17 36.58
C ARG A 433 -3.00 -14.02 35.87
N PRO A 434 -2.31 -14.93 36.57
CA PRO A 434 -1.45 -15.94 35.95
C PRO A 434 -2.21 -16.80 34.92
N TRP A 435 -1.58 -17.04 33.77
CA TRP A 435 -2.07 -17.91 32.70
C TRP A 435 -1.10 -19.07 32.49
N CYS A 436 -1.58 -20.19 31.97
CA CYS A 436 -0.79 -21.39 31.73
C CYS A 436 -0.05 -21.84 33.00
N VAL A 437 -0.77 -21.93 34.13
CA VAL A 437 -0.19 -22.34 35.42
C VAL A 437 0.20 -23.81 35.37
N GLN A 438 1.39 -24.15 35.87
CA GLN A 438 1.92 -25.50 35.81
C GLN A 438 0.94 -26.54 36.39
N GLY A 439 0.73 -27.64 35.67
CA GLY A 439 -0.16 -28.73 36.09
C GLY A 439 -1.65 -28.47 35.86
N THR A 440 -2.03 -27.32 35.31
CA THR A 440 -3.41 -27.03 34.91
C THR A 440 -3.66 -27.38 33.45
N TRP A 441 -4.93 -27.67 33.11
CA TRP A 441 -5.38 -27.84 31.73
C TRP A 441 -4.96 -26.66 30.83
N GLY A 442 -5.04 -25.43 31.36
CA GLY A 442 -4.65 -24.21 30.66
C GLY A 442 -3.20 -24.21 30.15
N ALA A 443 -2.29 -24.91 30.83
CA ALA A 443 -0.87 -25.01 30.47
C ALA A 443 -0.56 -26.13 29.47
N GLU A 444 -1.50 -27.02 29.17
CA GLU A 444 -1.28 -28.10 28.21
C GLU A 444 -1.31 -27.58 26.76
N VAL A 445 -0.63 -28.29 25.86
CA VAL A 445 -0.71 -28.02 24.41
C VAL A 445 -2.17 -28.18 23.97
N PHE A 446 -2.65 -27.27 23.13
CA PHE A 446 -4.04 -27.24 22.70
C PHE A 446 -4.41 -28.52 21.93
N GLY A 447 -5.60 -29.05 22.23
CA GLY A 447 -5.99 -30.41 21.87
C GLY A 447 -6.06 -30.74 20.37
N SER A 448 -5.96 -29.76 19.46
CA SER A 448 -5.82 -30.06 18.03
C SER A 448 -4.44 -30.59 17.64
N VAL A 449 -3.46 -30.54 18.56
CA VAL A 449 -2.13 -31.15 18.39
C VAL A 449 -1.82 -32.05 19.59
N THR A 450 -1.45 -33.30 19.31
CA THR A 450 -0.92 -34.21 20.32
C THR A 450 0.59 -34.30 20.19
N VAL A 451 1.31 -34.08 21.30
CA VAL A 451 2.75 -34.31 21.39
C VAL A 451 3.02 -35.81 21.34
N GLN A 452 3.82 -36.25 20.37
CA GLN A 452 4.16 -37.66 20.16
C GLN A 452 5.39 -38.07 20.99
N ALA A 453 5.54 -39.38 21.20
CA ALA A 453 6.71 -39.93 21.87
C ALA A 453 8.00 -39.57 21.10
N GLY A 454 8.95 -38.94 21.78
CA GLY A 454 10.22 -38.49 21.21
C GLY A 454 10.26 -37.01 20.82
N GLU A 455 9.11 -36.34 20.72
CA GLU A 455 9.06 -34.88 20.54
C GLU A 455 9.41 -34.17 21.86
N ARG A 456 10.04 -33.00 21.77
CA ARG A 456 10.50 -32.24 22.93
C ARG A 456 9.52 -31.12 23.26
N VAL A 457 9.27 -30.94 24.55
CA VAL A 457 8.51 -29.82 25.11
C VAL A 457 9.43 -29.08 26.08
N PHE A 458 9.60 -27.78 25.87
CA PHE A 458 10.40 -26.92 26.75
C PHE A 458 9.51 -25.89 27.43
N ASP A 459 9.60 -25.80 28.75
CA ASP A 459 8.81 -24.87 29.54
C ASP A 459 9.59 -23.58 29.80
N LYS A 460 9.10 -22.46 29.28
CA LYS A 460 9.65 -21.13 29.55
C LYS A 460 8.92 -20.46 30.70
N LYS A 461 9.58 -20.48 31.85
CA LYS A 461 9.10 -19.96 33.14
C LYS A 461 9.10 -18.43 33.16
N ALA A 462 7.92 -17.82 33.02
CA ALA A 462 7.70 -16.38 32.94
C ALA A 462 8.61 -15.64 31.92
N LYS A 463 8.87 -16.27 30.76
CA LYS A 463 9.72 -15.73 29.68
C LYS A 463 8.99 -15.78 28.35
N PHE A 464 9.12 -14.73 27.53
CA PHE A 464 8.58 -14.72 26.18
C PHE A 464 9.50 -15.43 25.19
N ASP A 465 10.80 -15.15 25.23
CA ASP A 465 11.83 -15.78 24.41
C ASP A 465 12.22 -17.15 24.99
N PRO A 466 12.01 -18.28 24.26
CA PRO A 466 12.43 -19.60 24.71
C PRO A 466 13.95 -19.76 24.79
N PHE A 467 14.75 -18.96 24.08
CA PHE A 467 16.22 -19.01 24.19
C PHE A 467 16.76 -18.48 25.53
N LEU A 468 15.91 -17.86 26.35
CA LEU A 468 16.24 -17.55 27.74
C LEU A 468 16.08 -18.78 28.67
N THR A 469 15.57 -19.90 28.15
CA THR A 469 15.57 -21.21 28.82
C THR A 469 16.79 -21.99 28.34
N GLU A 470 17.69 -22.32 29.25
CA GLU A 470 18.99 -22.91 28.94
C GLU A 470 18.86 -24.23 28.19
N GLU A 471 17.92 -25.07 28.60
CA GLU A 471 17.66 -26.38 28.01
C GLU A 471 17.23 -26.25 26.53
N PHE A 472 16.39 -25.27 26.19
CA PHE A 472 15.98 -25.03 24.81
C PHE A 472 17.14 -24.50 23.97
N ALA A 473 17.86 -23.50 24.48
CA ALA A 473 18.99 -22.90 23.75
C ALA A 473 20.09 -23.92 23.47
N GLN A 474 20.45 -24.74 24.47
CA GLN A 474 21.42 -25.83 24.32
C GLN A 474 20.92 -26.89 23.34
N TYR A 475 19.63 -27.23 23.38
CA TYR A 475 19.06 -28.22 22.47
C TYR A 475 19.14 -27.79 21.02
N ILE A 476 18.70 -26.57 20.71
CA ILE A 476 18.75 -26.02 19.34
C ILE A 476 20.18 -26.00 18.82
N ALA A 477 21.13 -25.55 19.64
CA ALA A 477 22.54 -25.51 19.28
C ALA A 477 23.16 -26.91 19.09
N ALA A 478 22.92 -27.84 20.02
CA ALA A 478 23.47 -29.20 19.97
C ALA A 478 22.92 -30.02 18.80
N ARG A 479 21.68 -29.75 18.36
CA ARG A 479 21.12 -30.37 17.16
C ARG A 479 21.66 -29.77 15.87
N GLY A 480 22.32 -28.61 15.93
CA GLY A 480 22.87 -27.93 14.76
C GLY A 480 21.78 -27.48 13.79
N PHE A 481 20.61 -27.07 14.30
CA PHE A 481 19.60 -26.44 13.44
C PHE A 481 20.15 -25.13 12.91
N GLU A 482 19.87 -24.87 11.63
CA GLU A 482 20.21 -23.62 10.95
C GLU A 482 18.95 -22.78 10.70
N GLU A 483 17.78 -23.42 10.55
CA GLU A 483 16.50 -22.76 10.31
C GLU A 483 15.44 -23.20 11.32
N LEU A 484 14.65 -22.24 11.79
CA LEU A 484 13.42 -22.48 12.55
C LEU A 484 12.19 -22.06 11.74
N VAL A 485 11.32 -23.02 11.44
CA VAL A 485 9.95 -22.74 10.98
C VAL A 485 9.10 -22.49 12.22
N VAL A 486 8.63 -21.26 12.40
CA VAL A 486 7.94 -20.81 13.60
C VAL A 486 6.43 -20.75 13.36
N VAL A 487 5.68 -21.45 14.21
CA VAL A 487 4.22 -21.42 14.28
C VAL A 487 3.78 -21.19 15.73
N GLY A 488 2.55 -20.73 15.96
CA GLY A 488 2.02 -20.52 17.31
C GLY A 488 1.71 -19.06 17.64
N LEU A 489 1.69 -18.71 18.92
CA LEU A 489 1.11 -17.47 19.44
C LEU A 489 2.12 -16.71 20.32
N TYR A 490 2.21 -15.37 20.32
CA TYR A 490 1.60 -14.35 19.46
C TYR A 490 2.68 -13.58 18.70
N THR A 491 2.40 -13.10 17.49
CA THR A 491 3.38 -12.40 16.61
C THR A 491 3.95 -11.11 17.16
N ASP A 492 3.26 -10.45 18.09
CA ASP A 492 3.71 -9.26 18.81
C ASP A 492 4.15 -9.55 20.26
N VAL A 493 4.28 -10.82 20.62
CA VAL A 493 4.76 -11.26 21.94
C VAL A 493 5.76 -12.41 21.77
N CYS A 494 5.35 -13.65 22.01
CA CYS A 494 6.26 -14.80 22.11
C CYS A 494 6.82 -15.25 20.76
N VAL A 495 6.08 -15.07 19.66
CA VAL A 495 6.59 -15.40 18.33
C VAL A 495 7.65 -14.38 17.91
N ASP A 496 7.44 -13.06 18.08
CA ASP A 496 8.51 -12.06 17.87
C ASP A 496 9.71 -12.35 18.76
N ALA A 497 9.50 -12.62 20.05
CA ALA A 497 10.60 -12.91 20.98
C ALA A 497 11.41 -14.13 20.53
N THR A 498 10.75 -15.18 20.02
CA THR A 498 11.39 -16.39 19.49
C THR A 498 12.16 -16.09 18.21
N VAL A 499 11.54 -15.39 17.24
CA VAL A 499 12.16 -15.06 15.96
C VAL A 499 13.35 -14.12 16.15
N ARG A 500 13.21 -13.08 16.97
CA ARG A 500 14.29 -12.17 17.36
C ARG A 500 15.44 -12.93 18.02
N GLY A 501 15.12 -13.81 18.98
CA GLY A 501 16.11 -14.62 19.69
C GLY A 501 16.86 -15.59 18.77
N ALA A 502 16.18 -16.15 17.76
CA ALA A 502 16.76 -17.01 16.73
C ALA A 502 17.69 -16.22 15.80
N PHE A 503 17.21 -15.10 15.26
CA PHE A 503 17.98 -14.21 14.38
C PHE A 503 19.29 -13.75 15.04
N GLN A 504 19.23 -13.30 16.31
CA GLN A 504 20.41 -12.86 17.06
C GLN A 504 21.43 -13.98 17.32
N ARG A 505 21.06 -15.24 17.11
CA ARG A 505 21.92 -16.43 17.21
C ARG A 505 22.35 -16.96 15.84
N GLY A 506 22.04 -16.25 14.76
CA GLY A 506 22.42 -16.63 13.40
C GLY A 506 21.53 -17.69 12.76
N LEU A 507 20.35 -17.95 13.34
CA LEU A 507 19.38 -18.88 12.77
C LEU A 507 18.49 -18.17 11.75
N TRP A 508 18.19 -18.86 10.66
CA TRP A 508 17.19 -18.46 9.70
C TRP A 508 15.79 -18.71 10.27
N THR A 509 14.83 -17.86 9.92
CA THR A 509 13.46 -17.94 10.45
C THR A 509 12.43 -17.87 9.34
N THR A 510 11.48 -18.80 9.39
CA THR A 510 10.35 -18.89 8.45
C THR A 510 9.05 -18.88 9.27
N LEU A 511 8.21 -17.86 9.13
CA LEU A 511 6.91 -17.80 9.79
C LEU A 511 5.80 -18.32 8.86
N VAL A 512 4.91 -19.13 9.40
CA VAL A 512 3.72 -19.58 8.67
C VAL A 512 2.54 -18.69 9.07
N SER A 513 2.22 -17.72 8.20
CA SER A 513 1.28 -16.61 8.48
C SER A 513 -0.14 -17.05 8.90
N GLU A 514 -0.57 -18.25 8.49
CA GLU A 514 -1.89 -18.79 8.82
C GLU A 514 -1.88 -19.66 10.09
N CYS A 515 -0.70 -19.86 10.69
CA CYS A 515 -0.46 -20.57 11.94
C CYS A 515 -0.07 -19.63 13.09
N THR A 516 -0.23 -18.32 12.91
CA THR A 516 0.07 -17.30 13.92
C THR A 516 -1.05 -16.26 14.06
N ALA A 517 -1.02 -15.53 15.17
CA ALA A 517 -1.93 -14.41 15.45
C ALA A 517 -1.28 -13.36 16.38
N ALA A 518 -1.71 -12.10 16.27
CA ALA A 518 -1.24 -10.97 17.07
C ALA A 518 -2.22 -10.66 18.21
N LEU A 519 -1.74 -10.13 19.34
CA LEU A 519 -2.58 -9.82 20.50
C LEU A 519 -2.99 -8.35 20.60
N HIS A 520 -2.10 -7.45 20.19
CA HIS A 520 -2.17 -5.99 20.38
C HIS A 520 -2.09 -5.22 19.06
N PHE A 521 -1.28 -5.68 18.12
CA PHE A 521 -1.12 -5.06 16.80
C PHE A 521 -1.81 -5.87 15.70
N SER A 522 -1.83 -5.36 14.48
CA SER A 522 -2.28 -6.14 13.32
C SER A 522 -1.23 -7.20 12.96
N GLU A 523 -1.71 -8.41 12.69
CA GLU A 523 -0.87 -9.55 12.28
C GLU A 523 0.03 -9.21 11.08
N GLU A 524 -0.55 -8.59 10.05
CA GLU A 524 0.17 -8.20 8.83
C GLU A 524 1.34 -7.27 9.13
N HIS A 525 1.14 -6.27 9.99
CA HIS A 525 2.21 -5.37 10.41
C HIS A 525 3.33 -6.12 11.13
N MET A 526 3.01 -7.07 12.01
CA MET A 526 4.03 -7.82 12.74
C MET A 526 4.82 -8.76 11.83
N LEU A 527 4.16 -9.40 10.87
CA LEU A 527 4.81 -10.22 9.86
C LEU A 527 5.75 -9.37 8.99
N ALA A 528 5.28 -8.23 8.49
CA ALA A 528 6.09 -7.29 7.71
C ALA A 528 7.27 -6.73 8.51
N TYR A 529 7.07 -6.44 9.80
CA TYR A 529 8.14 -6.03 10.71
C TYR A 529 9.23 -7.12 10.82
N MET A 530 8.84 -8.38 11.04
CA MET A 530 9.79 -9.49 11.15
C MET A 530 10.52 -9.78 9.83
N GLN A 531 9.85 -9.65 8.68
CA GLN A 531 10.49 -9.71 7.36
C GLN A 531 11.54 -8.61 7.22
N ARG A 532 11.17 -7.36 7.52
CA ARG A 532 12.05 -6.20 7.34
C ARG A 532 13.23 -6.18 8.30
N VAL A 533 13.00 -6.51 9.57
CA VAL A 533 14.00 -6.33 10.63
C VAL A 533 14.87 -7.56 10.81
N TYR A 534 14.30 -8.75 10.71
CA TYR A 534 15.03 -10.00 10.95
C TYR A 534 15.34 -10.77 9.68
N GLY A 535 14.86 -10.30 8.51
CA GLY A 535 14.98 -11.05 7.27
C GLY A 535 14.18 -12.36 7.30
N SER A 536 13.14 -12.45 8.13
CA SER A 536 12.36 -13.69 8.20
C SER A 536 11.59 -13.93 6.91
N GLU A 537 11.48 -15.18 6.48
CA GLU A 537 10.56 -15.53 5.41
C GLU A 537 9.14 -15.65 6.00
N VAL A 538 8.12 -15.23 5.24
CA VAL A 538 6.72 -15.39 5.63
C VAL A 538 6.00 -16.15 4.53
N VAL A 539 5.46 -17.30 4.88
CA VAL A 539 4.90 -18.26 3.94
C VAL A 539 3.45 -18.58 4.31
N LYS A 540 2.68 -19.09 3.36
CA LYS A 540 1.38 -19.70 3.64
C LYS A 540 1.57 -21.18 3.93
N VAL A 541 0.54 -21.81 4.53
CA VAL A 541 0.62 -23.23 4.89
C VAL A 541 0.82 -24.06 3.63
N ASP A 542 -0.01 -23.86 2.61
CA ASP A 542 0.03 -24.70 1.40
C ASP A 542 1.36 -24.59 0.63
N ASP A 543 1.99 -23.40 0.66
CA ASP A 543 3.32 -23.19 0.07
C ASP A 543 4.40 -23.97 0.83
N LEU A 544 4.33 -23.97 2.17
CA LEU A 544 5.20 -24.78 3.03
C LEU A 544 5.03 -26.27 2.80
N LEU A 545 3.78 -26.73 2.75
CA LEU A 545 3.45 -28.15 2.55
C LEU A 545 3.94 -28.67 1.19
N ALA A 546 4.03 -27.80 0.19
CA ALA A 546 4.53 -28.15 -1.13
C ALA A 546 6.07 -28.31 -1.18
N THR A 547 6.79 -27.99 -0.10
CA THR A 547 8.26 -28.09 -0.08
C THR A 547 8.75 -29.51 0.22
N GLY A 548 9.75 -29.95 -0.53
CA GLY A 548 10.43 -31.24 -0.35
C GLY A 548 11.57 -31.19 0.66
N LYS A 549 11.44 -30.44 1.77
CA LYS A 549 12.50 -30.34 2.79
C LYS A 549 12.65 -31.69 3.51
N GLU A 550 13.79 -32.36 3.39
CA GLU A 550 14.14 -33.54 4.19
C GLU A 550 15.30 -33.22 5.14
N ASN A 551 15.25 -33.71 6.39
CA ASN A 551 16.39 -33.59 7.30
C ASN A 551 17.42 -34.70 7.02
N SER A 552 18.64 -34.31 6.62
CA SER A 552 19.76 -35.24 6.45
C SER A 552 20.19 -35.86 7.80
N PRO A 553 20.43 -37.19 7.88
CA PRO A 553 20.83 -37.85 9.11
C PRO A 553 22.20 -37.33 9.60
N VAL A 554 22.36 -37.24 10.93
CA VAL A 554 23.66 -36.93 11.55
C VAL A 554 24.59 -38.09 11.26
N SER A 555 25.67 -37.87 10.49
CA SER A 555 26.79 -38.80 10.49
C SER A 555 27.41 -38.77 11.89
N SER A 556 27.17 -39.81 12.68
CA SER A 556 27.93 -40.08 13.89
C SER A 556 29.38 -40.37 13.48
N SER A 557 30.20 -39.33 13.43
CA SER A 557 31.66 -39.47 13.44
C SER A 557 32.10 -39.20 14.88
N GLY A 558 32.73 -40.23 15.44
CA GLY A 558 33.13 -40.33 16.86
C GLY A 558 34.37 -39.55 17.22
#